data_AF-X1F3I5-F1
#
_entry.id   AF-X1F3I5-F1
#
_cell.length_a   1.000
_cell.length_b   1.000
_cell.length_c   1.000
_cell.angle_alpha   90.00
_cell.angle_beta   90.00
_cell.angle_gamma   90.00
#
_symmetry.space_group_name_H-M   'P 1'
#
loop_
_entity.id
_entity.type
_entity.pdbx_description
1 polymer ?
#
loop_
_entity_poly.entity_id
_entity_poly.type
_entity_poly.pdbx_seq_one_letter_code
_entity_poly.pdbx_strand_id
1 'polypeptide(L)' 'MHKKLWIPGPTEVKDDVLEQQSKKLFGHRSNDFTLLYGSVLDQLREFFKTEQHITVITASGTLF' A
#
# COMPACT_ATOMS: atom_id res chain seq x y z
N MET A 1 26.62 9.04 1.86
CA MET A 1 26.16 8.55 0.54
C MET A 1 25.26 7.34 0.77
N HIS A 2 24.02 7.37 0.27
CA HIS A 2 23.08 6.24 0.38
C HIS A 2 23.51 5.09 -0.54
N LYS A 3 23.40 3.85 -0.08
CA LYS A 3 23.73 2.64 -0.86
C LYS A 3 22.47 2.12 -1.54
N LYS A 4 22.50 2.04 -2.87
CA LYS A 4 21.38 1.50 -3.66
C LYS A 4 21.21 0.00 -3.43
N LEU A 5 19.97 -0.45 -3.27
CA LEU A 5 19.59 -1.86 -3.19
C LEU A 5 19.40 -2.47 -4.60
N TRP A 6 20.17 -3.52 -4.90
CA TRP A 6 20.10 -4.28 -6.15
C TRP A 6 19.70 -5.74 -5.91
N ILE A 7 18.54 -5.94 -5.28
CA ILE A 7 17.97 -7.26 -4.95
C ILE A 7 16.50 -7.30 -5.40
N PRO A 8 15.90 -8.49 -5.65
CA PRO A 8 14.52 -8.62 -6.13
C PRO A 8 13.48 -8.43 -5.01
N GLY A 9 13.68 -7.45 -4.14
CA GLY A 9 12.83 -7.19 -2.97
C GLY A 9 13.56 -7.41 -1.64
N PRO A 10 13.48 -6.44 -0.70
CA PRO A 10 12.96 -5.07 -0.88
C PRO A 10 13.81 -4.24 -1.85
N THR A 11 13.22 -3.18 -2.42
CA THR A 11 13.90 -2.24 -3.33
C THR A 11 13.76 -0.80 -2.82
N GLU A 12 14.42 0.15 -3.47
CA GLU A 12 14.27 1.58 -3.13
C GLU A 12 12.81 2.03 -3.25
N VAL A 13 12.31 2.67 -2.20
CA VAL A 13 10.97 3.25 -2.16
C VAL A 13 11.03 4.64 -2.78
N LYS A 14 10.02 5.00 -3.58
CA LYS A 14 9.93 6.35 -4.16
C LYS A 14 9.77 7.41 -3.07
N ASP A 15 10.33 8.59 -3.30
CA ASP A 15 10.34 9.68 -2.31
C ASP A 15 8.93 10.14 -1.90
N ASP A 16 7.98 10.15 -2.83
CA ASP A 16 6.57 10.51 -2.58
C ASP A 16 5.88 9.52 -1.61
N VAL A 17 6.17 8.23 -1.73
CA VAL A 17 5.68 7.19 -0.83
C VAL A 17 6.30 7.32 0.56
N LEU A 18 7.60 7.62 0.65
CA LEU A 18 8.27 7.90 1.93
C LEU A 18 7.67 9.13 2.62
N GLU A 19 7.35 10.18 1.86
CA GLU A 19 6.66 11.35 2.38
C GLU A 19 5.27 10.98 2.94
N GLN A 20 4.50 10.14 2.24
CA GLN A 20 3.20 9.68 2.76
C GLN A 20 3.34 8.91 4.07
N GLN A 21 4.35 8.06 4.21
CA GLN A 21 4.61 7.30 5.44
C GLN A 21 5.01 8.20 6.63
N SER A 22 5.50 9.40 6.37
CA SER A 22 5.87 10.38 7.40
C SER A 22 4.69 11.18 7.96
N LYS A 23 3.50 11.08 7.35
CA LYS A 23 2.31 11.83 7.77
C LYS A 23 1.79 11.36 9.13
N LYS A 24 1.05 12.25 9.81
CA LYS A 24 0.36 11.91 11.06
C LYS A 24 -0.64 10.79 10.82
N LEU A 25 -0.64 9.80 11.72
CA LEU A 25 -1.59 8.69 11.68
C LEU A 25 -3.01 9.19 11.97
N PHE A 26 -3.98 8.55 11.30
CA PHE A 26 -5.40 8.68 11.60
C PHE A 26 -5.99 7.32 11.98
N GLY A 27 -7.11 7.33 12.71
CA GLY A 27 -7.71 6.11 13.24
C GLY A 27 -8.35 5.23 12.15
N HIS A 28 -8.27 3.92 12.31
CA HIS A 28 -8.86 2.92 11.40
C HIS A 28 -10.39 2.97 11.26
N ARG A 29 -11.08 3.72 12.12
CA ARG A 29 -12.55 3.94 12.06
C ARG A 29 -12.93 5.34 11.56
N SER A 30 -11.96 6.13 11.14
CA SER A 30 -12.19 7.48 10.63
C SER A 30 -12.73 7.44 9.19
N ASN A 31 -13.40 8.51 8.77
CA ASN A 31 -13.81 8.68 7.38
C ASN A 31 -12.60 8.70 6.43
N ASP A 32 -11.47 9.26 6.88
CA ASP A 32 -10.22 9.30 6.10
C ASP A 32 -9.72 7.88 5.78
N PHE A 33 -9.85 6.95 6.74
CA PHE A 33 -9.51 5.55 6.48
C PHE A 33 -10.44 4.89 5.47
N THR A 34 -11.75 5.13 5.57
CA THR A 34 -12.72 4.61 4.59
C THR A 34 -12.40 5.09 3.18
N LEU A 35 -12.07 6.38 3.02
CA LEU A 35 -11.68 6.95 1.73
C LEU A 35 -10.38 6.37 1.21
N LEU A 36 -9.33 6.27 2.05
CA LEU A 36 -8.06 5.68 1.67
C LEU A 36 -8.23 4.22 1.26
N TYR A 37 -8.84 3.40 2.10
CA TYR A 37 -9.00 1.97 1.85
C TYR A 37 -9.85 1.70 0.60
N GLY A 38 -10.94 2.46 0.40
CA GLY A 38 -11.74 2.40 -0.82
C GLY A 38 -10.91 2.65 -2.08
N SER A 39 -10.10 3.71 -2.09
CA SER A 39 -9.23 4.05 -3.22
C SER A 39 -8.21 2.94 -3.54
N VAL A 40 -7.66 2.28 -2.50
CA VAL A 40 -6.75 1.14 -2.68
C VAL A 40 -7.46 -0.03 -3.33
N LEU A 41 -8.68 -0.38 -2.88
CA LEU A 41 -9.45 -1.46 -3.49
C LEU A 41 -9.79 -1.19 -4.96
N ASP A 42 -10.13 0.05 -5.31
CA ASP A 42 -10.45 0.44 -6.69
C ASP A 42 -9.22 0.34 -7.61
N GLN A 43 -8.07 0.83 -7.16
CA GLN A 43 -6.81 0.69 -7.90
C GLN A 43 -6.39 -0.77 -8.06
N LEU A 44 -6.54 -1.59 -7.02
CA LEU A 44 -6.24 -3.03 -7.10
C LEU A 44 -7.18 -3.73 -8.08
N ARG A 45 -8.46 -3.35 -8.12
CA ARG A 45 -9.44 -3.90 -9.08
C ARG A 45 -9.04 -3.63 -10.52
N GLU A 46 -8.63 -2.39 -10.80
CA GLU A 46 -8.12 -2.00 -12.12
C GLU A 46 -6.83 -2.74 -12.47
N PHE A 47 -5.88 -2.80 -11.55
CA PHE A 47 -4.59 -3.45 -11.75
C PHE A 47 -4.72 -4.95 -12.05
N PHE A 48 -5.53 -5.67 -11.26
CA PHE A 48 -5.78 -7.09 -11.45
C PHE A 48 -6.81 -7.41 -12.53
N LYS A 49 -7.51 -6.41 -13.09
CA LYS A 49 -8.57 -6.56 -14.10
C LYS A 49 -9.61 -7.61 -13.70
N THR A 50 -10.10 -7.52 -12.46
CA THR A 50 -10.99 -8.52 -11.86
C THR A 50 -12.26 -7.88 -11.33
N GLU A 51 -13.36 -8.62 -11.34
CA GLU A 51 -14.61 -8.26 -10.66
C GLU A 51 -14.78 -9.00 -9.33
N GLN A 52 -13.82 -9.87 -8.99
CA GLN A 52 -13.86 -10.64 -7.74
C GLN A 52 -13.67 -9.73 -6.52
N HIS A 53 -14.05 -10.25 -5.35
CA HIS A 53 -13.80 -9.57 -4.09
C HIS A 53 -12.30 -9.41 -3.84
N ILE A 54 -11.88 -8.20 -3.45
CA ILE A 54 -10.50 -7.87 -3.09
C ILE A 54 -10.48 -7.41 -1.64
N THR A 55 -9.47 -7.87 -0.91
CA THR A 55 -9.17 -7.40 0.44
C THR A 55 -7.67 -7.22 0.62
N VAL A 56 -7.27 -6.37 1.56
CA VAL A 56 -5.86 -6.16 1.91
C VAL A 56 -5.64 -6.68 3.32
N ILE A 57 -4.63 -7.52 3.47
CA ILE A 57 -4.24 -8.11 4.76
C ILE A 57 -2.96 -7.43 5.23
N THR A 58 -2.91 -7.04 6.49
CA THR A 58 -1.71 -6.44 7.12
C THR A 58 -0.64 -7.50 7.38
N ALA A 59 -0.01 -8.00 6.32
CA ALA A 59 1.01 -9.05 6.37
C ALA A 59 1.94 -8.99 5.14
N SER A 60 2.95 -9.87 5.11
CA SER A 60 3.73 -10.14 3.90
C SER A 60 2.99 -11.10 2.96
N GLY A 61 3.48 -11.24 1.73
CA GLY A 61 2.88 -12.12 0.71
C GLY A 61 2.97 -13.63 0.99
N THR A 62 3.62 -14.06 2.06
CA THR A 62 3.68 -15.48 2.47
C THR A 62 2.43 -15.90 3.24
N LEU A 63 1.65 -14.95 3.75
CA LEU A 63 0.44 -15.28 4.49
C LEU A 63 -0.62 -15.85 3.53
N PHE A 64 -0.89 -17.15 3.69
CA PHE A 64 -1.76 -18.05 2.91
C PHE A 64 -1.14 -18.69 1.65
#